data_AF-A0A957UV86-F1
#
_entry.id   AF-A0A957UV86-F1
#
_cell.length_a   1.000
_cell.length_b   1.000
_cell.length_c   1.000
_cell.angle_alpha   90.00
_cell.angle_beta   90.00
_cell.angle_gamma   90.00
#
_symmetry.space_group_name_H-M   'P 1'
#
loop_
_entity.id
_entity.type
_entity.pdbx_description
1 polymer ?
#
loop_
_entity_poly.entity_id
_entity_poly.type
_entity_poly.pdbx_seq_one_letter_code
_entity_poly.pdbx_strand_id
1 'polypeptide(L)'
;SRRNVEQEEFWPLDGVSLTLTRGECLGVIGPNGSGKSTLLKLVSGILPPTAGEMVVRGRVCSLLELGAGFHPDLTGRENVYLNGSIYGLSRAQMNERIDRIIDYA
;
A
#
# COMPACT_ATOMS: atom_id res chain seq x y z
N SER A 1 30.12 24.80 23.68
CA SER A 1 29.27 23.69 24.15
C SER A 1 28.52 23.12 22.95
N ARG A 2 28.96 21.98 22.40
CA ARG A 2 28.27 21.28 21.31
C ARG A 2 27.12 20.51 21.97
N ARG A 3 25.87 20.90 21.69
CA ARG A 3 24.69 20.12 22.11
C ARG A 3 24.74 18.79 21.38
N ASN A 4 25.07 17.72 22.11
CA ASN A 4 24.73 16.36 21.68
C ASN A 4 23.20 16.31 21.63
N VAL A 5 22.65 16.36 20.41
CA VAL A 5 21.29 15.90 20.19
C VAL A 5 21.41 14.38 20.22
N GLU A 6 21.16 13.78 21.38
CA GLU A 6 20.83 12.36 21.42
C GLU A 6 19.62 12.21 20.51
N GLN A 7 19.78 11.50 19.38
CA GLN A 7 18.64 11.12 18.57
C GLN A 7 17.85 10.13 19.40
N GLU A 8 16.80 10.58 20.07
CA GLU A 8 15.83 9.68 20.68
C GLU A 8 15.32 8.74 19.59
N GLU A 9 15.48 7.45 19.82
CA GLU A 9 15.06 6.42 18.88
C GLU A 9 13.54 6.46 18.78
N PHE A 10 13.03 6.97 17.65
CA PHE A 10 11.60 7.09 17.41
C PHE A 10 11.04 5.80 16.83
N TRP A 11 10.11 5.18 17.55
CA TRP A 11 9.37 4.00 17.10
C TRP A 11 7.98 4.41 16.59
N PRO A 12 7.75 4.45 15.25
CA PRO A 12 6.44 4.83 14.71
C PRO A 12 5.35 3.80 15.04
N LEU A 13 5.76 2.56 15.30
CA LEU A 13 4.92 1.45 15.73
C LEU A 13 5.70 0.67 16.79
N ASP A 14 5.03 0.33 17.88
CA ASP A 14 5.61 -0.44 18.98
C ASP A 14 4.57 -1.45 19.48
N GLY A 15 4.94 -2.73 19.49
CA GLY A 15 4.09 -3.81 20.01
C GLY A 15 2.72 -4.01 19.33
N VAL A 16 2.53 -3.55 18.09
CA VAL A 16 1.22 -3.61 17.41
C VAL A 16 0.88 -5.04 17.01
N SER A 17 -0.28 -5.52 17.45
CA SER A 17 -0.84 -6.83 17.07
C SER A 17 -2.25 -6.67 16.50
N LEU A 18 -2.48 -7.20 15.31
CA LEU A 18 -3.80 -7.20 14.66
C LEU A 18 -3.96 -8.45 13.81
N THR A 19 -5.20 -8.86 13.57
CA THR A 19 -5.57 -9.92 12.63
C THR A 19 -6.76 -9.43 11.83
N LEU A 20 -6.70 -9.58 10.51
CA LEU A 20 -7.79 -9.24 9.60
C LEU A 20 -8.16 -10.50 8.81
N THR A 21 -9.43 -10.87 8.86
CA THR A 21 -9.96 -12.02 8.16
C THR A 21 -10.68 -11.63 6.87
N ARG A 22 -10.97 -12.61 6.02
CA ARG A 22 -11.59 -12.37 4.73
C ARG A 22 -13.01 -11.81 4.91
N GLY A 23 -13.28 -10.66 4.29
CA GLY A 23 -14.58 -9.99 4.35
C GLY A 23 -14.68 -8.93 5.45
N GLU A 24 -13.66 -8.78 6.28
CA GLU A 24 -13.59 -7.71 7.28
C GLU A 24 -13.02 -6.42 6.69
N CYS A 25 -13.44 -5.30 7.28
CA CYS A 25 -12.92 -3.98 6.99
C CYS A 25 -12.26 -3.42 8.27
N LEU A 26 -11.02 -2.95 8.14
CA LEU A 26 -10.27 -2.32 9.23
C LEU A 26 -10.06 -0.84 8.94
N GLY A 27 -10.61 0.01 9.80
CA GLY A 27 -10.32 1.45 9.81
C GLY A 27 -9.12 1.75 10.72
N VAL A 28 -8.09 2.40 10.18
CA VAL A 28 -6.92 2.87 10.96
C VAL A 28 -7.02 4.38 11.13
N ILE A 29 -7.33 4.84 12.34
CA ILE A 29 -7.52 6.26 12.68
C ILE A 29 -6.59 6.70 13.81
N GLY A 30 -6.26 7.99 13.85
CA GLY A 30 -5.35 8.56 14.84
C GLY A 30 -4.70 9.86 14.38
N PRO A 31 -4.04 10.62 15.28
CA PRO A 31 -3.44 11.91 14.97
C PRO A 31 -2.26 11.80 13.99
N ASN A 32 -1.82 12.91 13.41
CA ASN A 32 -0.62 12.94 12.58
C ASN A 32 0.61 12.48 13.39
N GLY A 33 1.48 11.71 12.76
CA GLY A 33 2.64 11.11 13.43
C GLY A 33 2.37 9.80 14.18
N SER A 34 1.12 9.35 14.31
CA SER A 34 0.76 8.13 15.07
C SER A 34 1.12 6.79 14.38
N GLY A 35 1.97 6.81 13.35
CA GLY A 35 2.40 5.57 12.67
C GLY A 35 1.46 4.98 11.61
N LYS A 36 0.29 5.58 11.33
CA LYS A 36 -0.69 5.03 10.37
C LYS A 36 -0.10 4.70 8.99
N SER A 37 0.62 5.64 8.40
CA SER A 37 1.26 5.44 7.10
C SER A 37 2.36 4.39 7.15
N THR A 38 3.07 4.27 8.28
CA THR A 38 4.05 3.20 8.51
C THR A 38 3.36 1.84 8.56
N LEU A 39 2.23 1.73 9.26
CA LEU A 39 1.45 0.50 9.34
C LEU A 39 0.94 0.08 7.96
N LEU A 40 0.40 1.02 7.18
CA LEU A 40 -0.07 0.72 5.83
C LEU A 40 1.06 0.28 4.89
N LYS A 41 2.26 0.88 5.01
CA LYS A 41 3.44 0.48 4.25
C LYS A 41 3.97 -0.91 4.63
N LEU A 42 3.88 -1.29 5.90
CA LEU A 42 4.17 -2.65 6.35
C LEU A 42 3.17 -3.62 5.69
N VAL A 43 1.86 -3.37 5.85
CA VAL A 43 0.80 -4.23 5.30
C VAL A 43 0.90 -4.36 3.78
N SER A 44 1.27 -3.30 3.07
CA SER A 44 1.47 -3.32 1.62
C SER A 44 2.79 -3.97 1.17
N GLY A 45 3.66 -4.38 2.10
CA GLY A 45 4.96 -4.98 1.80
C GLY A 45 6.03 -4.00 1.30
N ILE A 46 5.81 -2.68 1.42
CA ILE A 46 6.80 -1.66 1.05
C ILE A 46 7.93 -1.61 2.08
N LEU A 47 7.57 -1.80 3.36
CA LEU A 47 8.54 -1.87 4.46
C LEU A 47 8.49 -3.26 5.08
N PRO A 48 9.65 -3.87 5.40
CA PRO A 48 9.69 -5.02 6.30
C PRO A 48 9.56 -4.56 7.77
N PRO A 49 9.03 -5.41 8.68
CA PRO A 49 9.03 -5.10 10.10
C PRO A 49 10.46 -5.10 10.66
N THR A 50 10.76 -4.14 11.54
CA THR A 50 12.05 -4.13 12.28
C THR A 50 12.11 -5.28 13.28
N ALA A 51 10.98 -5.65 13.89
CA ALA A 51 10.83 -6.75 14.82
C ALA A 51 9.43 -7.36 14.72
N GLY A 52 9.28 -8.62 15.16
CA GLY A 52 8.03 -9.37 15.06
C GLY A 52 7.84 -10.06 13.71
N GLU A 53 6.62 -10.54 13.46
CA GLU A 53 6.26 -11.27 12.25
C GLU A 53 4.97 -10.69 11.65
N MET A 54 4.90 -10.71 10.32
CA MET A 54 3.69 -10.36 9.58
C MET A 54 3.45 -11.41 8.50
N VAL A 55 2.27 -12.02 8.52
CA VAL A 55 1.86 -13.04 7.53
C VAL A 55 0.66 -12.53 6.75
N VAL A 56 0.81 -12.46 5.43
CA VAL A 56 -0.24 -12.09 4.49
C VAL A 56 -0.56 -13.27 3.59
N ARG A 57 -1.82 -13.69 3.54
CA ARG A 57 -2.30 -14.77 2.67
C ARG A 57 -3.04 -14.19 1.47
N GLY A 58 -2.33 -13.98 0.37
CA GLY A 58 -2.88 -13.42 -0.86
C GLY A 58 -2.05 -12.24 -1.37
N ARG A 59 -2.67 -11.38 -2.17
CA ARG A 59 -2.06 -10.13 -2.66
C ARG A 59 -2.67 -8.95 -1.93
N VAL A 60 -1.83 -8.00 -1.53
CA VAL A 60 -2.28 -6.70 -1.01
C VAL A 60 -2.08 -5.68 -2.12
N CYS A 61 -3.17 -5.03 -2.54
CA CYS A 61 -3.12 -3.90 -3.44
C CYS A 61 -3.30 -2.63 -2.62
N SER A 62 -2.32 -1.73 -2.66
CA SER A 62 -2.40 -0.43 -2.00
C SER A 62 -2.87 0.63 -3.00
N LEU A 63 -3.96 1.32 -2.69
CA LEU A 63 -4.46 2.46 -3.48
C LEU A 63 -3.70 3.77 -3.19
N LEU A 64 -2.78 3.75 -2.22
CA LEU A 64 -2.05 4.94 -1.75
C LEU A 64 -1.21 5.61 -2.85
N GLU A 65 -0.94 4.89 -3.95
CA GLU A 65 -0.08 5.34 -5.04
C GLU A 65 -0.80 5.62 -6.36
N LEU A 66 -2.14 5.75 -6.36
CA LEU A 66 -2.85 6.12 -7.60
C LEU A 66 -2.31 7.42 -8.23
N GLY A 67 -1.71 8.34 -7.48
CA GLY A 67 -1.04 9.52 -8.04
C GLY A 67 0.38 9.28 -8.61
N ALA A 68 1.03 8.17 -8.27
CA ALA A 68 2.40 7.83 -8.69
C ALA A 68 2.45 6.73 -9.77
N GLY A 69 1.36 5.98 -9.96
CA GLY A 69 1.28 4.87 -10.92
C GLY A 69 0.84 5.26 -12.34
N PHE A 70 0.48 6.53 -12.60
CA PHE A 70 0.17 7.01 -13.95
C PHE A 70 1.41 7.57 -14.62
N HIS A 71 1.70 7.06 -15.81
CA HIS A 71 2.74 7.61 -16.67
C HIS A 71 2.12 8.70 -17.55
N PRO A 72 2.62 9.96 -17.49
CA PRO A 72 2.00 11.10 -18.18
C PRO A 72 2.06 10.96 -19.70
N ASP A 73 3.05 10.26 -20.24
CA ASP A 73 3.19 10.03 -21.68
C ASP A 73 2.31 8.87 -22.20
N LEU A 74 1.56 8.19 -21.32
CA LEU A 74 0.67 7.09 -21.70
C LEU A 74 -0.79 7.56 -21.73
N THR A 75 -1.58 6.99 -22.63
CA THR A 75 -3.03 7.16 -22.65
C THR A 75 -3.67 6.56 -21.40
N GLY A 76 -4.92 6.95 -21.11
CA GLY A 76 -5.68 6.37 -19.99
C GLY A 76 -5.78 4.85 -20.08
N ARG A 77 -6.06 4.31 -21.27
CA ARG A 77 -6.14 2.86 -21.49
C ARG A 77 -4.80 2.18 -21.24
N GLU A 78 -3.70 2.73 -21.75
CA GLU A 78 -2.35 2.17 -21.51
C GLU A 78 -1.98 2.19 -20.03
N ASN A 79 -2.34 3.25 -19.32
CA ASN A 79 -2.18 3.32 -17.87
C ASN A 79 -2.98 2.26 -17.12
N VAL A 80 -4.20 1.92 -17.58
CA VAL A 80 -4.96 0.80 -16.99
C VAL A 80 -4.21 -0.52 -17.16
N TYR A 81 -3.63 -0.79 -18.34
CA TYR A 81 -2.82 -1.99 -18.56
C TYR A 81 -1.54 -2.00 -17.71
N LEU A 82 -0.84 -0.87 -17.60
CA LEU A 82 0.36 -0.72 -16.78
C LEU A 82 0.05 -0.98 -15.30
N ASN A 83 -0.99 -0.36 -14.76
CA ASN A 83 -1.37 -0.57 -13.36
C ASN A 83 -1.81 -2.02 -13.12
N GLY A 84 -2.55 -2.60 -14.07
CA GLY A 84 -2.93 -4.01 -14.03
C GLY A 84 -1.73 -4.95 -13.90
N SER A 85 -0.66 -4.72 -14.66
CA SER A 85 0.54 -5.55 -14.60
C SER A 85 1.31 -5.37 -13.29
N ILE A 86 1.37 -4.16 -12.75
CA ILE A 86 1.94 -3.87 -11.41
C ILE A 86 1.21 -4.67 -10.32
N TYR A 87 -0.11 -4.80 -10.41
CA TYR A 87 -0.91 -5.63 -9.50
C TYR A 87 -0.85 -7.14 -9.82
N GLY A 88 -0.02 -7.56 -10.77
CA GLY A 88 0.20 -8.95 -11.16
C GLY A 88 -0.97 -9.54 -11.96
N LEU A 89 -1.71 -8.73 -12.71
CA LEU A 89 -2.72 -9.21 -13.66
C LEU A 89 -2.07 -9.49 -15.02
N SER A 90 -2.39 -10.64 -15.59
CA SER A 90 -1.99 -10.96 -16.95
C SER A 90 -2.74 -10.10 -17.97
N ARG A 91 -2.18 -9.99 -19.18
CA ARG A 91 -2.82 -9.26 -20.28
C ARG A 91 -4.20 -9.82 -20.65
N ALA A 92 -4.37 -11.15 -20.58
CA ALA A 92 -5.66 -11.81 -20.80
C ALA A 92 -6.69 -11.37 -19.75
N GLN A 93 -6.32 -11.38 -18.46
CA GLN A 93 -7.17 -10.91 -17.38
C GLN A 93 -7.54 -9.42 -17.54
N MET A 94 -6.60 -8.60 -18.01
CA MET A 94 -6.88 -7.19 -18.30
C MET A 94 -7.88 -7.03 -19.45
N ASN A 95 -7.73 -7.78 -20.54
CA ASN A 95 -8.66 -7.72 -21.67
C ASN A 95 -10.10 -8.10 -21.29
N GLU A 96 -10.28 -9.05 -20.37
CA GLU A 96 -11.62 -9.43 -19.86
C GLU A 96 -12.29 -8.33 -19.01
N ARG A 97 -11.50 -7.39 -18.47
CA ARG A 97 -11.95 -6.41 -17.47
C ARG A 97 -11.95 -4.98 -18.00
N ILE A 98 -11.23 -4.71 -19.08
CA ILE A 98 -10.95 -3.35 -19.55
C ILE A 98 -12.21 -2.55 -19.83
N ASP A 99 -13.22 -3.15 -20.45
CA ASP A 99 -14.47 -2.45 -20.78
C ASP A 99 -15.22 -2.07 -19.49
N ARG A 100 -15.30 -2.98 -18.52
CA ARG A 100 -15.89 -2.69 -17.20
C ARG A 100 -15.15 -1.61 -16.41
N ILE A 101 -13.82 -1.54 -16.55
CA ILE A 101 -13.01 -0.51 -15.90
C ILE A 101 -13.30 0.86 -16.53
N ILE A 102 -13.45 0.90 -17.86
CA ILE A 102 -13.78 2.12 -18.60
C ILE A 102 -15.21 2.57 -18.28
N ASP A 103 -16.17 1.64 -18.21
CA ASP A 103 -17.59 1.93 -17.95
C ASP A 103 -17.86 2.44 -16.52
N TYR A 104 -16.95 2.18 -15.57
CA TYR A 104 -17.07 2.66 -14.19
C TYR A 104 -16.66 4.14 -14.03
N ALA A 105 -15.87 4.67 -14.97
CA ALA A 105 -15.36 6.05 -14.96
C ALA A 105 -16.38 7.06 -15.49
#